data_AF-A0A174TKD7-F1
#
_entry.id   AF-A0A174TKD7-F1
#
_cell.length_a   1.000
_cell.length_b   1.000
_cell.length_c   1.000
_cell.angle_alpha   90.00
_cell.angle_beta   90.00
_cell.angle_gamma   90.00
#
_symmetry.space_group_name_H-M   'P 1'
#
loop_
_entity.id
_entity.type
_entity.pdbx_description
1 polymer ?
#
loop_
_entity_poly.entity_id
_entity_poly.type
_entity_poly.pdbx_seq_one_letter_code
_entity_poly.pdbx_strand_id
1 'polypeptide(L)'
;MCLERSERNDKNYEKFFTDLIGIRCFILFKADWKKFHAYLEEKIEDNPQYYLDDCLKDFDEDTEHTYMAEMPKVHIRDGDAREIYETVLPPDAIKNKKIYRSVHYIVKYHGVYIEIQVRTLFEEGWGEIDHHIVYPYYQDDMLFQQYTSLLNRLTGLADEMSSFFCEVKRLEEEHLQRVKTEPDGNESQKIVDEEDEISKACPVEEKEPLLDDNTAAACIQNVLYE
;
A
#
# COMPACT_ATOMS: atom_id res chain seq x y z
N MET A 1 -20.83 -8.92 -10.85
CA MET A 1 -20.77 -10.25 -10.20
C MET A 1 -21.71 -11.17 -10.98
N CYS A 2 -21.17 -11.84 -12.01
CA CYS A 2 -21.92 -12.74 -12.90
C CYS A 2 -22.54 -13.89 -12.07
N LEU A 3 -23.85 -13.84 -11.84
CA LEU A 3 -24.58 -14.87 -11.10
C LEU A 3 -25.64 -15.50 -11.99
N GLU A 4 -25.23 -16.43 -12.86
CA GLU A 4 -26.09 -17.54 -13.26
C GLU A 4 -25.35 -18.87 -13.00
N ARG A 5 -25.86 -19.61 -12.01
CA ARG A 5 -25.24 -20.84 -11.48
C ARG A 5 -25.37 -22.05 -12.42
N SER A 6 -26.15 -21.96 -13.51
CA SER A 6 -26.59 -23.13 -14.29
C SER A 6 -25.68 -23.56 -15.46
N GLU A 7 -24.68 -22.77 -15.85
CA GLU A 7 -23.80 -23.10 -17.00
C GLU A 7 -22.35 -23.45 -16.61
N ARG A 8 -22.05 -23.55 -15.31
CA ARG A 8 -20.72 -23.93 -14.81
C ARG A 8 -20.44 -25.41 -15.05
N ASN A 9 -19.34 -25.71 -15.72
CA ASN A 9 -18.79 -27.06 -15.84
C ASN A 9 -17.27 -27.04 -15.59
N ASP A 10 -16.66 -28.22 -15.40
CA ASP A 10 -15.21 -28.39 -15.19
C ASP A 10 -14.34 -27.90 -16.36
N LYS A 11 -14.93 -27.52 -17.49
CA LYS A 11 -14.23 -27.07 -18.69
C LYS A 11 -14.28 -25.56 -18.90
N ASN A 12 -15.13 -24.84 -18.16
CA ASN A 12 -15.41 -23.41 -18.35
C ASN A 12 -15.16 -22.58 -17.09
N TYR A 13 -14.65 -23.16 -16.00
CA TYR A 13 -14.46 -22.44 -14.73
C TYR A 13 -13.53 -21.22 -14.87
N GLU A 14 -12.53 -21.32 -15.74
CA GLU A 14 -11.55 -20.26 -16.04
C GLU A 14 -12.22 -18.99 -16.60
N LYS A 15 -13.41 -19.13 -17.20
CA LYS A 15 -14.20 -18.00 -17.74
C LYS A 15 -15.01 -17.27 -16.68
N PHE A 16 -15.29 -17.91 -15.54
CA PHE A 16 -16.18 -17.36 -14.51
C PHE A 16 -15.47 -16.89 -13.24
N PHE A 17 -14.32 -17.49 -12.92
CA PHE A 17 -13.58 -17.18 -11.70
C PHE A 17 -12.44 -16.23 -12.03
N THR A 18 -12.64 -14.96 -11.68
CA THR A 18 -11.63 -13.90 -11.81
C THR A 18 -10.56 -13.96 -10.71
N ASP A 19 -10.81 -14.75 -9.67
CA ASP A 19 -10.01 -14.90 -8.45
C ASP A 19 -9.42 -16.31 -8.30
N LEU A 20 -9.41 -17.12 -9.36
CA LEU A 20 -8.84 -18.48 -9.32
C LEU A 20 -7.35 -18.45 -8.93
N ILE A 21 -6.62 -17.47 -9.46
CA ILE A 21 -5.23 -17.19 -9.10
C ILE A 21 -5.19 -15.82 -8.44
N GLY A 22 -4.87 -15.79 -7.14
CA GLY A 22 -4.68 -14.56 -6.39
C GLY A 22 -3.19 -14.31 -6.12
N ILE A 23 -2.68 -13.17 -6.57
CA ILE A 23 -1.33 -12.68 -6.26
C ILE A 23 -1.44 -11.54 -5.26
N ARG A 24 -0.69 -11.63 -4.15
CA ARG A 24 -0.58 -10.54 -3.18
C ARG A 24 0.76 -9.85 -3.32
N CYS A 25 0.70 -8.53 -3.55
CA CYS A 25 1.85 -7.67 -3.65
C CYS A 25 1.91 -6.76 -2.43
N PHE A 26 3.04 -6.80 -1.73
CA PHE A 26 3.28 -5.95 -0.57
C PHE A 26 4.10 -4.73 -0.96
N ILE A 27 3.57 -3.55 -0.64
CA ILE A 27 4.28 -2.28 -0.73
C ILE A 27 4.59 -1.79 0.69
N LEU A 28 5.68 -1.05 0.85
CA LEU A 28 6.02 -0.49 2.16
C LEU A 28 5.19 0.75 2.48
N PHE A 29 5.02 1.62 1.48
CA PHE A 29 4.30 2.88 1.64
C PHE A 29 3.14 2.97 0.66
N LYS A 30 2.04 3.59 1.11
CA LYS A 30 0.86 3.84 0.28
C LYS A 30 1.18 4.60 -1.01
N ALA A 31 2.09 5.55 -0.97
CA ALA A 31 2.48 6.34 -2.14
C ALA A 31 3.18 5.50 -3.23
N ASP A 32 3.86 4.40 -2.87
CA ASP A 32 4.55 3.54 -3.83
C ASP A 32 3.58 2.77 -4.74
N TRP A 33 2.31 2.67 -4.35
CA TRP A 33 1.25 2.16 -5.20
C TRP A 33 1.22 2.84 -6.57
N LYS A 34 1.49 4.15 -6.65
CA LYS A 34 1.53 4.88 -7.93
C LYS A 34 2.58 4.33 -8.89
N LYS A 35 3.77 4.01 -8.37
CA LYS A 35 4.86 3.42 -9.16
C LYS A 35 4.48 2.02 -9.63
N PHE A 36 3.84 1.24 -8.76
CA PHE A 36 3.35 -0.09 -9.10
C PHE A 36 2.26 -0.05 -10.17
N HIS A 37 1.30 0.87 -10.05
CA HIS A 37 0.23 1.03 -11.02
C HIS A 37 0.77 1.46 -12.40
N ALA A 38 1.66 2.45 -12.44
CA ALA A 38 2.30 2.87 -13.69
C ALA A 38 3.09 1.72 -14.35
N TYR A 39 3.74 0.87 -13.55
CA TYR A 39 4.40 -0.33 -14.06
C TYR A 39 3.41 -1.32 -14.68
N LEU A 40 2.23 -1.51 -14.07
CA LEU A 40 1.19 -2.37 -14.64
C LEU A 40 0.65 -1.81 -15.95
N GLU A 41 0.33 -0.51 -16.02
CA GLU A 41 -0.16 0.14 -17.24
C GLU A 41 0.88 0.11 -18.39
N GLU A 42 2.18 0.11 -18.08
CA GLU A 42 3.23 -0.03 -19.09
C GLU A 42 3.26 -1.45 -19.69
N LYS A 43 2.92 -2.49 -18.91
CA LYS A 43 3.06 -3.90 -19.31
C LYS A 43 1.76 -4.54 -19.78
N ILE A 44 0.62 -4.03 -19.34
CA ILE A 44 -0.69 -4.63 -19.54
C ILE A 44 -1.59 -3.55 -20.14
N GLU A 45 -2.26 -3.89 -21.24
CA GLU A 45 -3.21 -2.98 -21.87
C GLU A 45 -4.41 -2.73 -20.94
N ASP A 46 -4.67 -1.46 -20.64
CA ASP A 46 -5.88 -1.02 -19.95
C ASP A 46 -6.82 -0.34 -20.96
N ASN A 47 -7.82 -1.10 -21.41
CA ASN A 47 -8.79 -0.64 -22.39
C ASN A 47 -10.21 -1.01 -21.92
N PRO A 48 -11.09 -0.01 -21.70
CA PRO A 48 -12.44 -0.25 -21.20
C PRO A 48 -13.31 -1.18 -22.08
N GLN A 49 -12.96 -1.39 -23.35
CA GLN A 49 -13.68 -2.33 -24.22
C GLN A 49 -13.49 -3.80 -23.81
N TYR A 50 -12.45 -4.09 -23.04
CA TYR A 50 -12.15 -5.43 -22.52
C TYR A 50 -12.62 -5.63 -21.08
N TYR A 51 -13.28 -4.63 -20.49
CA TYR A 51 -13.85 -4.78 -19.16
C TYR A 51 -15.04 -5.74 -19.20
N LEU A 52 -15.04 -6.69 -18.27
CA LEU A 52 -16.03 -7.75 -18.21
C LEU A 52 -17.40 -7.21 -17.79
N ASP A 53 -18.39 -7.34 -18.68
CA ASP A 53 -19.82 -7.16 -18.37
C ASP A 53 -20.54 -8.52 -18.28
N ASP A 54 -20.28 -9.42 -19.25
CA ASP A 54 -20.76 -10.80 -19.33
C ASP A 54 -19.58 -11.77 -19.49
N CYS A 55 -19.22 -12.41 -18.37
CA CYS A 55 -18.07 -13.29 -18.22
C CYS A 55 -17.94 -14.40 -19.29
N LEU A 56 -19.05 -14.84 -19.89
CA LEU A 56 -19.05 -15.88 -20.93
C LEU A 56 -18.83 -15.33 -22.34
N LYS A 57 -19.41 -14.16 -22.65
CA LYS A 57 -19.37 -13.57 -23.99
C LYS A 57 -18.11 -12.75 -24.21
N ASP A 58 -17.62 -12.12 -23.16
CA ASP A 58 -16.47 -11.22 -23.20
C ASP A 58 -15.15 -11.98 -23.01
N PHE A 59 -15.21 -13.30 -22.78
CA PHE A 59 -14.02 -14.12 -22.66
C PHE A 59 -13.32 -14.25 -24.01
N ASP A 60 -12.16 -13.63 -24.09
CA ASP A 60 -11.28 -13.74 -25.22
C ASP A 60 -10.52 -15.08 -25.22
N GLU A 61 -10.70 -15.88 -26.27
CA GLU A 61 -10.06 -17.19 -26.44
C GLU A 61 -8.57 -17.11 -26.82
N ASP A 62 -8.04 -15.93 -27.19
CA ASP A 62 -6.63 -15.75 -27.48
C ASP A 62 -5.80 -15.83 -26.18
N THR A 63 -5.04 -16.90 -26.00
CA THR A 63 -4.25 -17.10 -24.78
C THR A 63 -3.15 -16.05 -24.60
N GLU A 64 -2.61 -15.48 -25.69
CA GLU A 64 -1.47 -14.55 -25.62
C GLU A 64 -1.91 -13.12 -25.31
N HIS A 65 -3.18 -12.78 -25.57
CA HIS A 65 -3.70 -11.45 -25.30
C HIS A 65 -3.81 -11.20 -23.78
N THR A 66 -3.08 -10.18 -23.32
CA THR A 66 -2.97 -9.78 -21.92
C THR A 66 -3.53 -8.39 -21.72
N TYR A 67 -4.53 -8.24 -20.84
CA TYR A 67 -5.24 -6.98 -20.62
C TYR A 67 -5.84 -6.89 -19.21
N MET A 68 -6.18 -5.67 -18.80
CA MET A 68 -6.99 -5.40 -17.60
C MET A 68 -8.45 -5.79 -17.88
N ALA A 69 -8.93 -6.84 -17.22
CA ALA A 69 -10.29 -7.36 -17.41
C ALA A 69 -11.33 -6.59 -16.58
N GLU A 70 -10.90 -5.78 -15.63
CA GLU A 70 -11.74 -4.82 -14.92
C GLU A 70 -10.96 -3.55 -14.61
N MET A 71 -11.66 -2.43 -14.51
CA MET A 71 -11.08 -1.19 -13.98
C MET A 71 -10.44 -1.44 -12.60
N PRO A 72 -9.22 -0.93 -12.33
CA PRO A 72 -8.60 -1.01 -11.01
C PRO A 72 -9.53 -0.50 -9.92
N LYS A 73 -9.64 -1.24 -8.81
CA LYS A 73 -10.53 -0.90 -7.70
C LYS A 73 -9.72 -0.63 -6.45
N VAL A 74 -9.90 0.55 -5.87
CA VAL A 74 -9.25 0.91 -4.60
C VAL A 74 -10.31 0.84 -3.51
N HIS A 75 -10.06 0.01 -2.50
CA HIS A 75 -10.81 0.02 -1.26
C HIS A 75 -10.07 0.86 -0.24
N ILE A 76 -10.71 1.93 0.24
CA ILE A 76 -10.17 2.81 1.28
C ILE A 76 -11.17 2.94 2.42
N ARG A 77 -10.69 3.36 3.58
CA ARG A 77 -11.52 3.72 4.72
C ARG A 77 -11.75 5.23 4.77
N ASP A 78 -12.88 5.64 5.34
CA ASP A 78 -13.13 7.06 5.62
C ASP A 78 -12.06 7.62 6.57
N GLY A 79 -11.39 8.69 6.11
CA GLY A 79 -10.27 9.32 6.81
C GLY A 79 -8.89 8.99 6.22
N ASP A 80 -8.77 7.97 5.37
CA ASP A 80 -7.52 7.68 4.67
C ASP A 80 -7.22 8.75 3.59
N ALA A 81 -5.93 8.92 3.24
CA ALA A 81 -5.44 9.86 2.23
C ALA A 81 -5.90 9.48 0.81
N ARG A 82 -7.11 9.91 0.47
CA ARG A 82 -7.80 9.60 -0.79
C ARG A 82 -7.14 10.24 -2.01
N GLU A 83 -6.45 11.35 -1.80
CA GLU A 83 -5.76 12.15 -2.81
C GLU A 83 -4.66 11.33 -3.53
N ILE A 84 -4.09 10.33 -2.84
CA ILE A 84 -3.12 9.40 -3.42
C ILE A 84 -3.71 8.68 -4.64
N TYR A 85 -5.00 8.33 -4.59
CA TYR A 85 -5.67 7.55 -5.63
C TYR A 85 -6.44 8.44 -6.62
N GLU A 86 -7.09 9.52 -6.16
CA GLU A 86 -7.88 10.43 -7.00
C GLU A 86 -7.04 11.18 -8.04
N THR A 87 -5.73 11.28 -7.82
CA THR A 87 -4.80 11.88 -8.80
C THR A 87 -4.52 11.00 -10.01
N VAL A 88 -4.92 9.72 -9.95
CA VAL A 88 -4.55 8.70 -10.94
C VAL A 88 -5.79 7.98 -11.47
N LEU A 89 -6.72 7.60 -10.60
CA LEU A 89 -7.90 6.81 -10.94
C LEU A 89 -9.18 7.65 -10.92
N PRO A 90 -10.19 7.28 -11.74
CA PRO A 90 -11.48 7.94 -11.72
C PRO A 90 -12.20 7.74 -10.37
N PRO A 91 -13.12 8.65 -9.98
CA PRO A 91 -13.84 8.54 -8.70
C PRO A 91 -14.58 7.22 -8.51
N ASP A 92 -15.07 6.63 -9.61
CA ASP A 92 -15.80 5.36 -9.58
C ASP A 92 -14.91 4.16 -9.22
N ALA A 93 -13.59 4.25 -9.36
CA ALA A 93 -12.64 3.23 -8.94
C ALA A 93 -12.47 3.17 -7.41
N ILE A 94 -12.75 4.28 -6.71
CA ILE A 94 -12.47 4.44 -5.29
C ILE A 94 -13.72 4.10 -4.46
N LYS A 95 -13.64 3.03 -3.67
CA LYS A 95 -14.74 2.46 -2.90
C LYS A 95 -14.51 2.66 -1.39
N ASN A 96 -15.38 3.43 -0.75
CA ASN A 96 -15.32 3.73 0.69
C ASN A 96 -16.25 2.87 1.56
N LYS A 97 -16.71 1.71 1.06
CA LYS A 97 -17.83 0.97 1.69
C LYS A 97 -17.41 -0.06 2.74
N LYS A 98 -16.12 -0.38 2.86
CA LYS A 98 -15.63 -1.50 3.66
C LYS A 98 -14.56 -1.04 4.65
N ILE A 99 -14.45 -1.75 5.77
CA ILE A 99 -13.39 -1.58 6.79
C ILE A 99 -12.01 -1.95 6.20
N TYR A 100 -12.02 -2.81 5.18
CA TYR A 100 -10.85 -3.36 4.54
C TYR A 100 -10.25 -2.43 3.47
N ARG A 101 -8.91 -2.38 3.42
CA ARG A 101 -8.14 -1.52 2.52
C ARG A 101 -7.24 -2.36 1.62
N SER A 102 -7.34 -2.13 0.31
CA SER A 102 -6.48 -2.78 -0.69
C SER A 102 -6.78 -2.23 -2.08
N VAL A 103 -5.82 -2.31 -2.99
CA VAL A 103 -6.04 -2.08 -4.42
C VAL A 103 -6.10 -3.41 -5.15
N HIS A 104 -7.16 -3.61 -5.93
CA HIS A 104 -7.42 -4.84 -6.67
C HIS A 104 -7.34 -4.55 -8.17
N TYR A 105 -6.62 -5.43 -8.87
CA TYR A 105 -6.55 -5.49 -10.32
C TYR A 105 -7.02 -6.87 -10.77
N ILE A 106 -7.86 -6.92 -11.79
CA ILE A 106 -8.20 -8.18 -12.45
C ILE A 106 -7.55 -8.15 -13.83
N VAL A 107 -6.63 -9.07 -14.07
CA VAL A 107 -5.83 -9.13 -15.29
C VAL A 107 -6.08 -10.47 -15.97
N LYS A 108 -6.26 -10.47 -17.29
CA LYS A 108 -6.14 -11.69 -18.08
C LYS A 108 -4.67 -11.88 -18.46
N TYR A 109 -4.11 -13.05 -18.17
CA TYR A 109 -2.75 -13.41 -18.55
C TYR A 109 -2.71 -14.89 -18.93
N HIS A 110 -2.16 -15.22 -20.11
CA HIS A 110 -2.05 -16.60 -20.59
C HIS A 110 -3.38 -17.37 -20.57
N GLY A 111 -4.47 -16.71 -21.00
CA GLY A 111 -5.80 -17.32 -21.06
C GLY A 111 -6.51 -17.51 -19.71
N VAL A 112 -5.96 -17.03 -18.60
CA VAL A 112 -6.60 -17.10 -17.28
C VAL A 112 -6.74 -15.72 -16.64
N TYR A 113 -7.77 -15.54 -15.82
CA TYR A 113 -7.90 -14.34 -14.99
C TYR A 113 -7.12 -14.50 -13.69
N ILE A 114 -6.41 -13.44 -13.33
CA ILE A 114 -5.58 -13.32 -12.14
C ILE A 114 -6.05 -12.08 -11.38
N GLU A 115 -6.33 -12.23 -10.09
CA GLU A 115 -6.53 -11.11 -9.19
C GLU A 115 -5.18 -10.73 -8.56
N ILE A 116 -4.77 -9.47 -8.74
CA ILE A 116 -3.62 -8.89 -8.06
C ILE A 116 -4.13 -7.95 -6.98
N GLN A 117 -3.80 -8.26 -5.72
CA GLN A 117 -4.12 -7.42 -4.57
C GLN A 117 -2.87 -6.74 -4.05
N VAL A 118 -2.89 -5.41 -4.00
CA VAL A 118 -1.81 -4.59 -3.46
C VAL A 118 -2.22 -4.08 -2.09
N ARG A 119 -1.35 -4.30 -1.10
CA ARG A 119 -1.55 -3.88 0.30
C ARG A 119 -0.24 -3.46 0.93
N THR A 120 -0.31 -2.64 1.97
CA THR A 120 0.85 -2.43 2.83
C THR A 120 1.09 -3.63 3.73
N LEU A 121 2.30 -3.74 4.31
CA LEU A 121 2.58 -4.78 5.30
C LEU A 121 1.66 -4.70 6.53
N PHE A 122 1.31 -3.49 6.97
CA PHE A 122 0.41 -3.31 8.10
C PHE A 122 -1.04 -3.72 7.77
N GLU A 123 -1.49 -3.44 6.54
CA GLU A 123 -2.79 -3.87 6.05
C GLU A 123 -2.91 -5.37 5.91
N GLU A 124 -1.88 -6.03 5.37
CA GLU A 124 -1.84 -7.49 5.32
C GLU A 124 -1.80 -8.09 6.72
N GLY A 125 -0.96 -7.53 7.60
CA GLY A 125 -0.87 -7.98 8.99
C GLY A 125 -2.22 -7.92 9.71
N TRP A 126 -2.95 -6.81 9.58
CA TRP A 126 -4.32 -6.71 10.11
C TRP A 126 -5.27 -7.70 9.44
N GLY A 127 -5.25 -7.78 8.11
CA GLY A 127 -6.15 -8.64 7.34
C GLY A 127 -6.00 -10.13 7.68
N GLU A 128 -4.77 -10.61 7.89
CA GLU A 128 -4.49 -12.00 8.26
C GLU A 128 -4.91 -12.30 9.71
N ILE A 129 -4.70 -11.36 10.65
CA ILE A 129 -5.17 -11.50 12.03
C ILE A 129 -6.69 -11.56 12.07
N ASP A 130 -7.37 -10.63 11.37
CA ASP A 130 -8.83 -10.60 11.26
C ASP A 130 -9.36 -11.90 10.64
N HIS A 131 -8.75 -12.36 9.56
CA HIS A 131 -9.15 -13.59 8.89
C HIS A 131 -8.94 -14.83 9.76
N HIS A 132 -7.87 -14.89 10.56
CA HIS A 132 -7.59 -16.02 11.43
C HIS A 132 -8.48 -16.06 12.69
N ILE A 133 -8.86 -14.90 13.23
CA ILE A 133 -9.59 -14.80 14.50
C ILE A 133 -11.10 -14.66 14.29
N VAL A 134 -11.51 -13.75 13.40
CA VAL A 134 -12.91 -13.33 13.26
C VAL A 134 -13.63 -14.19 12.23
N TYR A 135 -12.98 -14.46 11.10
CA TYR A 135 -13.56 -15.26 10.04
C TYR A 135 -13.39 -16.78 10.29
N PRO A 136 -14.40 -17.63 9.99
CA PRO A 136 -15.77 -17.28 9.58
C PRO A 136 -16.76 -17.18 10.74
N TYR A 137 -16.40 -17.59 11.97
CA TYR A 137 -17.37 -17.89 13.01
C TYR A 137 -17.82 -16.70 13.87
N TYR A 138 -17.02 -15.64 13.94
CA TYR A 138 -17.25 -14.50 14.85
C TYR A 138 -17.55 -13.20 14.11
N GLN A 139 -17.99 -13.29 12.84
CA GLN A 139 -18.28 -12.13 12.01
C GLN A 139 -19.38 -11.23 12.61
N ASP A 140 -20.34 -11.82 13.33
CA ASP A 140 -21.44 -11.09 13.98
C ASP A 140 -21.17 -10.75 15.46
N ASP A 141 -20.01 -11.14 16.01
CA ASP A 141 -19.68 -10.89 17.41
C ASP A 141 -19.22 -9.44 17.61
N MET A 142 -19.99 -8.71 18.43
CA MET A 142 -19.75 -7.28 18.66
C MET A 142 -18.38 -6.97 19.29
N LEU A 143 -17.84 -7.87 20.12
CA LEU A 143 -16.56 -7.65 20.80
C LEU A 143 -15.41 -7.81 19.81
N PHE A 144 -15.43 -8.88 19.02
CA PHE A 144 -14.42 -9.10 17.98
C PHE A 144 -14.45 -8.01 16.91
N GLN A 145 -15.64 -7.55 16.50
CA GLN A 145 -15.78 -6.43 15.57
C GLN A 145 -15.19 -5.12 16.12
N GLN A 146 -15.33 -4.85 17.43
CA GLN A 146 -14.70 -3.68 18.04
C GLN A 146 -13.17 -3.79 18.06
N TYR A 147 -12.61 -4.94 18.42
CA TYR A 147 -11.16 -5.12 18.47
C TYR A 147 -10.53 -5.10 17.08
N THR A 148 -11.12 -5.76 16.09
CA THR A 148 -10.59 -5.70 14.72
C THR A 148 -10.66 -4.29 14.14
N SER A 149 -11.74 -3.54 14.43
CA SER A 149 -11.85 -2.13 14.04
C SER A 149 -10.77 -1.27 14.71
N LEU A 150 -10.47 -1.51 15.99
CA LEU A 150 -9.39 -0.82 16.69
C LEU A 150 -8.02 -1.15 16.09
N LEU A 151 -7.75 -2.43 15.80
CA LEU A 151 -6.51 -2.86 15.19
C LEU A 151 -6.35 -2.27 13.78
N ASN A 152 -7.41 -2.24 12.99
CA ASN A 152 -7.42 -1.59 11.68
C ASN A 152 -7.05 -0.10 11.82
N ARG A 153 -7.64 0.61 12.78
CA ARG A 153 -7.29 2.02 13.04
C ARG A 153 -5.80 2.19 13.33
N LEU A 154 -5.24 1.33 14.18
CA LEU A 154 -3.81 1.34 14.50
C LEU A 154 -2.93 1.09 13.27
N THR A 155 -3.31 0.12 12.43
CA THR A 155 -2.66 -0.13 11.14
C THR A 155 -2.66 1.10 10.23
N GLY A 156 -3.78 1.84 10.17
CA GLY A 156 -3.85 3.08 9.40
C GLY A 156 -2.90 4.15 9.90
N LEU A 157 -2.86 4.34 11.22
CA LEU A 157 -1.92 5.27 11.85
C LEU A 157 -0.47 4.86 11.60
N ALA A 158 -0.16 3.56 11.62
CA ALA A 158 1.18 3.06 11.32
C ALA A 158 1.60 3.38 9.87
N ASP A 159 0.70 3.24 8.89
CA ASP A 159 0.93 3.62 7.49
C ASP A 159 1.16 5.14 7.33
N GLU A 160 0.35 5.96 8.02
CA GLU A 160 0.48 7.42 8.01
C GLU A 160 1.81 7.87 8.64
N MET A 161 2.14 7.35 9.82
CA MET A 161 3.41 7.64 10.50
C MET A 161 4.62 7.20 9.66
N SER A 162 4.52 6.05 9.00
CA SER A 162 5.57 5.56 8.11
C SER A 162 5.78 6.50 6.91
N SER A 163 4.68 7.05 6.38
CA SER A 163 4.74 8.05 5.32
C SER A 163 5.37 9.36 5.80
N PHE A 164 5.08 9.77 7.04
CA PHE A 164 5.71 10.94 7.66
C PHE A 164 7.23 10.75 7.85
N PHE A 165 7.68 9.57 8.27
CA PHE A 165 9.12 9.29 8.39
C PHE A 165 9.86 9.44 7.06
N CYS A 166 9.25 9.03 5.95
CA CYS A 166 9.81 9.26 4.62
C CYS A 166 9.95 10.74 4.29
N GLU A 167 8.96 11.56 4.67
CA GLU A 167 8.99 12.99 4.43
C GLU A 167 10.05 13.70 5.27
N VAL A 168 10.18 13.35 6.56
CA VAL A 168 11.24 13.88 7.43
C VAL A 168 12.62 13.55 6.87
N LYS A 169 12.84 12.29 6.47
CA LYS A 169 14.09 11.87 5.86
C LYS A 169 14.41 12.65 4.58
N ARG A 170 13.42 12.87 3.71
CA ARG A 170 13.56 13.68 2.49
C ARG A 170 14.01 15.10 2.81
N LEU A 171 13.39 15.73 3.81
CA LEU A 171 13.73 17.10 4.23
C LEU A 171 15.14 17.20 4.83
N GLU A 172 15.56 16.21 5.62
CA GLU A 172 16.93 16.13 6.16
C GLU A 172 17.97 15.97 5.04
N GLU A 173 17.71 15.11 4.06
CA GLU A 173 18.58 14.92 2.89
C GLU A 173 18.70 16.21 2.07
N GLU A 174 17.59 16.93 1.84
CA GLU A 174 17.61 18.22 1.16
C GLU A 174 18.37 19.30 1.93
N HIS A 175 18.21 19.33 3.26
CA HIS A 175 18.96 20.24 4.11
C HIS A 175 20.47 19.96 4.00
N LEU A 176 20.86 18.69 4.10
CA LEU A 176 22.26 18.29 3.99
C LEU A 176 22.85 18.60 2.60
N GLN A 177 22.06 18.46 1.53
CA GLN A 177 22.48 18.87 0.19
C GLN A 177 22.69 20.39 0.09
N ARG A 178 21.76 21.21 0.61
CA ARG A 178 21.91 22.67 0.64
C ARG A 178 23.18 23.10 1.39
N VAL A 179 23.44 22.52 2.56
CA VAL A 179 24.65 22.78 3.35
C VAL A 179 25.93 22.40 2.58
N LYS A 180 25.90 21.35 1.75
CA LYS A 180 27.04 20.93 0.92
C LYS A 180 27.26 21.79 -0.33
N THR A 181 26.21 22.45 -0.85
CA THR A 181 26.29 23.25 -2.09
C THR A 181 26.66 24.70 -1.84
N GLU A 182 26.57 25.19 -0.60
CA GLU A 182 27.11 26.50 -0.22
C GLU A 182 28.60 26.35 0.13
N PRO A 183 29.52 26.93 -0.68
CA PRO A 183 30.94 26.86 -0.37
C PRO A 183 31.23 27.84 0.77
N ASP A 184 31.59 27.27 1.91
CA ASP A 184 32.44 27.83 2.97
C ASP A 184 32.40 29.36 3.15
N GLY A 185 31.50 29.76 4.06
CA GLY A 185 31.64 30.95 4.87
C GLY A 185 31.91 30.59 6.33
N ASN A 186 32.91 29.73 6.60
CA ASN A 186 33.60 29.57 7.87
C ASN A 186 32.76 29.02 9.05
N GLU A 187 32.94 27.75 9.40
CA GLU A 187 33.68 27.34 10.61
C GLU A 187 33.70 25.81 10.77
N SER A 188 34.85 25.33 11.23
CA SER A 188 35.25 23.93 11.25
C SER A 188 34.61 23.13 12.39
N GLN A 189 34.11 21.93 12.09
CA GLN A 189 34.36 20.77 12.95
C GLN A 189 34.46 19.48 12.15
N LYS A 190 35.69 18.95 12.11
CA LYS A 190 36.03 17.61 11.64
C LYS A 190 35.25 16.59 12.46
N ILE A 191 34.55 15.68 11.79
CA ILE A 191 34.30 14.35 12.32
C ILE A 191 34.87 13.37 11.30
N VAL A 192 35.83 12.60 11.80
CA VAL A 192 36.67 11.65 11.09
C VAL A 192 35.81 10.44 10.73
N ASP A 193 35.99 9.95 9.50
CA ASP A 193 35.47 8.68 9.03
C ASP A 193 35.99 7.53 9.92
N GLU A 194 35.09 6.86 10.65
CA GLU A 194 35.34 5.53 11.22
C GLU A 194 34.10 4.66 10.98
N GLU A 195 33.96 4.16 9.76
CA GLU A 195 33.40 2.83 9.55
C GLU A 195 34.57 1.85 9.49
N ASP A 196 34.81 1.10 10.58
CA ASP A 196 34.90 -0.36 10.46
C ASP A 196 35.00 -1.05 11.83
N GLU A 197 34.08 -2.02 11.97
CA GLU A 197 34.24 -3.27 12.70
C GLU A 197 34.00 -3.40 14.23
N ILE A 198 33.03 -4.30 14.51
CA ILE A 198 32.97 -5.31 15.59
C ILE A 198 31.97 -5.06 16.73
N SER A 199 30.85 -5.78 16.56
CA SER A 199 30.08 -6.50 17.58
C SER A 199 30.64 -6.55 19.01
N LYS A 200 29.89 -6.01 19.98
CA LYS A 200 29.52 -6.66 21.26
C LYS A 200 28.84 -5.69 22.21
N ALA A 201 27.64 -6.09 22.66
CA ALA A 201 27.00 -5.81 23.96
C ALA A 201 26.81 -4.35 24.43
N CYS A 202 25.55 -4.03 24.76
CA CYS A 202 25.11 -2.95 25.67
C CYS A 202 26.04 -2.79 26.89
N PRO A 203 26.27 -1.56 27.41
CA PRO A 203 25.20 -0.79 28.04
C PRO A 203 25.15 0.72 27.75
N VAL A 204 23.99 1.26 28.09
CA VAL A 204 23.48 2.63 27.99
C VAL A 204 24.41 3.67 28.64
N GLU A 205 24.78 4.71 27.90
CA GLU A 205 25.07 6.05 28.43
C GLU A 205 24.34 7.09 27.58
N GLU A 206 23.43 7.82 28.23
CA GLU A 206 22.68 8.93 27.67
C GLU A 206 23.64 10.05 27.24
N LYS A 207 23.59 10.41 25.96
CA LYS A 207 24.07 11.72 25.50
C LYS A 207 22.86 12.51 25.04
N GLU A 208 22.53 13.56 25.79
CA GLU A 208 21.55 14.56 25.40
C GLU A 208 21.93 15.12 24.01
N PRO A 209 21.00 15.17 23.05
CA PRO A 209 21.28 15.80 21.76
C PRO A 209 21.31 17.32 21.94
N LEU A 210 22.34 17.95 21.38
CA LEU A 210 22.43 19.39 21.20
C LEU A 210 21.21 19.86 20.39
N LEU A 211 20.33 20.61 21.04
CA LEU A 211 19.21 21.32 20.41
C LEU A 211 19.78 22.47 19.60
N ASP A 212 19.72 22.35 18.28
CA ASP A 212 19.89 23.47 17.36
C ASP A 212 18.48 23.90 16.91
N ASP A 213 18.11 25.14 17.21
CA ASP A 213 16.72 25.63 17.26
C ASP A 213 16.01 25.74 15.89
N ASN A 214 16.62 25.25 14.81
CA ASN A 214 16.13 25.39 13.43
C ASN A 214 15.93 24.06 12.68
N THR A 215 15.97 22.92 13.36
CA THR A 215 15.73 21.61 12.72
C THR A 215 14.27 21.15 12.87
N ALA A 216 13.77 20.31 11.95
CA ALA A 216 12.44 19.70 12.03
C ALA A 216 12.19 18.95 13.36
N ALA A 217 13.26 18.44 14.00
CA ALA A 217 13.22 17.85 15.33
C ALA A 217 12.76 18.84 16.43
N ALA A 218 13.13 20.12 16.33
CA ALA A 218 12.70 21.16 17.27
C ALA A 218 11.21 21.52 17.08
N CYS A 219 10.73 21.53 15.82
CA CYS A 219 9.31 21.71 15.53
C CYS A 219 8.44 20.58 16.08
N ILE A 220 8.91 19.33 16.03
CA ILE A 220 8.19 18.16 16.55
C ILE A 220 8.17 18.16 18.10
N GLN A 221 9.27 18.57 18.74
CA GLN A 221 9.34 18.72 20.20
C GLN A 221 8.35 19.76 20.75
N ASN A 222 8.19 20.90 20.09
CA ASN A 222 7.25 21.94 20.53
C ASN A 222 5.77 21.52 20.42
N VAL A 223 5.43 20.61 19.50
CA VAL A 223 4.05 20.10 19.36
C VAL A 223 3.72 19.00 20.36
N LEU A 224 4.73 18.23 20.81
CA LEU A 224 4.54 17.10 21.72
C LEU A 224 4.54 17.49 23.21
N TYR A 225 5.01 18.70 23.55
CA TYR A 225 5.18 19.16 24.94
C TYR A 225 4.48 20.49 25.28
N GLU A 226 3.47 20.89 24.50
CA GLU A 226 2.46 21.89 24.94
C GLU A 226 1.34 21.26 25.80
#